data_AF-V4PQY8-F1
#
_entry.id   AF-V4PQY8-F1
#
_cell.length_a   1.000
_cell.length_b   1.000
_cell.length_c   1.000
_cell.angle_alpha   90.00
_cell.angle_beta   90.00
_cell.angle_gamma   90.00
#
_symmetry.space_group_name_H-M   'P 1'
#
loop_
_entity.id
_entity.type
_entity.pdbx_description
1 polymer ?
#
loop_
_entity_poly.entity_id
_entity_poly.type
_entity_poly.pdbx_seq_one_letter_code
_entity_poly.pdbx_strand_id
1 'polypeptide(L)' 'MTKSPAVRIDADSFRAGYDAGYDRKPMIQPQGVDDLSWISGFVEGKGDRQMGKPHCREQMAAK' A
#
# COMPACT_ATOMS: atom_id res chain seq x y z
N MET A 1 13.53 23.14 -18.47
CA MET A 1 12.66 22.54 -17.43
C MET A 1 13.42 21.39 -16.79
N THR A 2 13.85 21.55 -15.54
CA THR A 2 14.45 20.44 -14.78
C THR A 2 13.35 19.46 -14.40
N LYS A 3 13.51 18.18 -14.77
CA LYS A 3 12.59 17.11 -14.41
C LYS A 3 12.57 17.02 -12.87
N SER A 4 11.41 17.18 -12.25
CA SER A 4 11.26 17.01 -10.80
C SER A 4 11.82 15.65 -10.39
N PRO A 5 12.53 15.54 -9.27
CA PRO A 5 13.04 14.27 -8.79
C PRO A 5 11.88 13.29 -8.65
N ALA A 6 12.07 12.06 -9.11
CA ALA A 6 11.06 11.02 -8.97
C ALA A 6 10.73 10.84 -7.49
N VAL A 7 9.47 11.00 -7.13
CA VAL A 7 8.97 10.66 -5.79
C VAL A 7 9.21 9.17 -5.59
N ARG A 8 10.07 8.83 -4.62
CA ARG A 8 10.34 7.45 -4.25
C ARG A 8 9.26 7.01 -3.28
N ILE A 9 8.53 5.97 -3.65
CA ILE A 9 7.61 5.30 -2.74
C ILE A 9 8.44 4.42 -1.81
N ASP A 10 8.28 4.64 -0.51
CA ASP A 10 8.84 3.76 0.51
C ASP A 10 8.06 2.44 0.51
N ALA A 11 8.75 1.36 0.16
CA ALA A 11 8.13 0.06 -0.06
C ALA A 11 7.52 -0.51 1.23
N ASP A 12 8.14 -0.26 2.38
CA ASP A 12 7.68 -0.75 3.68
C ASP A 12 6.41 -0.02 4.12
N SER A 13 6.38 1.31 4.00
CA SER A 13 5.19 2.13 4.27
C SER A 13 4.05 1.77 3.34
N PHE A 14 4.33 1.57 2.05
CA PHE A 14 3.33 1.12 1.08
C PHE A 14 2.76 -0.25 1.47
N ARG A 15 3.60 -1.21 1.80
CA ARG A 15 3.16 -2.56 2.18
C ARG A 15 2.32 -2.53 3.47
N ALA A 16 2.72 -1.75 4.47
CA ALA A 16 1.95 -1.56 5.70
C ALA A 16 0.57 -0.94 5.41
N GLY A 17 0.51 0.01 4.47
CA GLY A 17 -0.73 0.58 3.98
C GLY A 17 -1.62 -0.46 3.29
N TYR A 18 -1.05 -1.21 2.34
CA TYR A 18 -1.76 -2.25 1.59
C TYR A 18 -2.40 -3.29 2.50
N ASP A 19 -1.62 -3.83 3.44
CA ASP A 19 -2.11 -4.82 4.41
C ASP A 19 -3.29 -4.24 5.22
N ALA A 20 -3.18 -2.99 5.69
CA ALA A 20 -4.25 -2.33 6.45
C ALA A 20 -5.53 -2.11 5.61
N GLY A 21 -5.39 -1.70 4.35
CA GLY A 21 -6.50 -1.50 3.42
C GLY A 21 -7.20 -2.81 3.05
N TYR A 22 -6.41 -3.85 2.80
CA TYR A 22 -6.92 -5.18 2.48
C TYR A 22 -7.63 -5.83 3.68
N ASP A 23 -7.13 -5.63 4.91
CA ASP A 23 -7.72 -6.18 6.14
C ASP A 23 -8.99 -5.44 6.62
N ARG A 24 -9.40 -4.34 5.96
CA ARG A 24 -10.47 -3.42 6.41
C ARG A 24 -10.16 -2.76 7.76
N LYS A 25 -8.89 -2.45 8.03
CA LYS A 25 -8.55 -1.64 9.20
C LYS A 25 -9.04 -0.19 8.99
N PRO A 26 -9.29 0.55 10.08
CA PRO A 26 -9.51 1.99 9.99
C PRO A 26 -8.35 2.67 9.25
N MET A 27 -8.63 3.75 8.51
CA MET A 27 -7.61 4.55 7.85
C MET A 27 -6.87 5.42 8.87
N ILE A 28 -6.12 4.77 9.75
CA ILE A 28 -5.28 5.39 10.78
C ILE A 28 -3.86 5.00 10.45
N GLN A 29 -3.08 6.00 10.05
CA GLN A 29 -1.69 5.82 9.68
C GLN A 29 -0.82 5.63 10.94
N PRO A 30 0.09 4.64 10.95
CA PRO A 30 1.10 4.49 12.00
C PRO A 30 2.08 5.66 12.05
N GLN A 31 2.66 5.95 13.22
CA GLN A 31 3.76 6.92 13.30
C GLN A 31 5.01 6.37 12.61
N GLY A 32 5.76 7.25 11.95
CA GLY A 32 7.07 6.92 11.36
C GLY A 32 7.02 6.21 10.01
N VAL A 33 5.87 6.18 9.33
CA VAL A 33 5.74 5.73 7.93
C VAL A 33 5.61 6.94 7.01
N ASP A 34 6.01 6.79 5.75
CA ASP A 34 5.79 7.80 4.72
C ASP A 34 4.30 7.89 4.36
N ASP A 35 3.70 9.07 4.56
CA ASP A 35 2.27 9.32 4.40
C ASP A 35 1.76 8.95 3.00
N LEU A 36 2.47 9.38 1.97
CA LEU A 36 2.05 9.16 0.59
C LEU A 36 2.12 7.68 0.23
N SER A 37 3.21 7.02 0.60
CA SER A 37 3.41 5.59 0.35
C SER A 37 2.35 4.76 1.09
N TRP A 38 2.09 5.06 2.35
CA TRP A 38 1.10 4.33 3.16
C TRP A 38 -0.33 4.50 2.63
N ILE A 39 -0.74 5.74 2.30
CA ILE A 39 -2.08 6.00 1.76
C ILE A 39 -2.26 5.31 0.40
N SER A 40 -1.26 5.38 -0.48
CA SER A 40 -1.27 4.66 -1.76
C SER A 40 -1.48 3.17 -1.56
N GLY A 41 -0.72 2.56 -0.66
CA GLY A 41 -0.89 1.15 -0.30
C GLY A 41 -2.30 0.85 0.21
N PHE A 42 -2.81 1.64 1.16
CA PHE A 42 -4.13 1.43 1.76
C PHE A 42 -5.26 1.44 0.73
N VAL A 43 -5.23 2.40 -0.20
CA VAL A 43 -6.22 2.48 -1.28
C VAL A 43 -6.13 1.27 -2.21
N GLU A 44 -4.92 0.84 -2.58
CA GLU A 44 -4.72 -0.34 -3.43
C GLU A 44 -5.19 -1.63 -2.76
N GLY A 45 -4.80 -1.88 -1.50
CA GLY A 45 -5.23 -3.07 -0.77
C GLY A 45 -6.74 -3.14 -0.59
N LYS A 46 -7.37 -1.99 -0.30
CA LYS A 46 -8.84 -1.89 -0.23
C LYS A 46 -9.49 -2.18 -1.59
N GLY A 47 -8.92 -1.67 -2.69
CA GLY A 47 -9.41 -1.90 -4.05
C GLY A 47 -9.29 -3.36 -4.49
N ASP A 48 -8.14 -3.98 -4.28
CA ASP A 48 -7.91 -5.38 -4.63
C ASP A 48 -8.88 -6.32 -3.90
N ARG A 49 -9.10 -6.09 -2.60
CA ARG A 49 -10.10 -6.83 -1.83
C ARG A 49 -11.51 -6.67 -2.42
N GLN A 50 -11.91 -5.45 -2.78
CA GLN A 50 -13.23 -5.19 -3.38
C GLN A 50 -13.41 -5.92 -4.72
N MET A 51 -12.33 -6.06 -5.48
CA MET A 51 -12.30 -6.82 -6.73
C MET A 51 -12.20 -8.34 -6.53
N GLY A 52 -12.16 -8.82 -5.28
CA GLY A 52 -12.02 -10.25 -4.97
C GLY A 52 -10.65 -10.83 -5.34
N LYS A 53 -9.64 -9.99 -5.53
CA LYS A 53 -8.28 -10.47 -5.81
C LYS A 53 -7.64 -11.02 -4.55
N PRO A 54 -6.82 -12.08 -4.65
CA PRO A 54 -6.06 -12.60 -3.53
C PRO A 54 -5.05 -11.56 -3.05
N HIS A 55 -4.72 -11.62 -1.76
CA HIS A 55 -3.78 -10.68 -1.17
C HIS A 55 -2.44 -10.77 -1.89
N CYS A 56 -1.77 -9.64 -2.16
CA CYS A 56 -0.50 -9.62 -2.89
C CYS A 56 0.58 -10.54 -2.27
N ARG A 57 0.54 -10.73 -0.94
CA ARG A 57 1.41 -11.65 -0.19
C ARG A 57 1.20 -13.12 -0.57
N GLU A 58 -0.03 -13.51 -0.92
CA GLU A 58 -0.38 -14.85 -1.36
C GLU A 58 0.05 -15.08 -2.83
N GLN A 59 0.00 -14.04 -3.66
CA GLN A 59 0.44 -14.11 -5.06
C GLN A 59 1.97 -14.31 -5.20
N MET A 60 2.77 -13.87 -4.23
CA MET A 60 4.23 -14.10 -4.22
C MET A 60 4.62 -15.49 -3.69
N ALA A 61 3.77 -16.12 -2.86
CA ALA A 61 4.01 -17.48 -2.35
C ALA A 61 3.61 -18.58 -3.36
N ALA A 62 2.84 -18.22 -4.39
CA ALA A 62 2.35 -19.12 -5.43
C ALA A 62 3.24 -19.16 -6.70
N LYS A 63 4.48 -18.64 -6.63
CA LYS A 63 5.46 -18.65 -7.73
C LYS A 63 6.74 -19.37 -7.33
#